data_AF-A0ABD2WSQ4-F1
#
_entry.id   AF-A0ABD2WSQ4-F1
#
_cell.length_a   1.000
_cell.length_b   1.000
_cell.length_c   1.000
_cell.angle_alpha   90.00
_cell.angle_beta   90.00
_cell.angle_gamma   90.00
#
_symmetry.space_group_name_H-M   'P 1'
#
loop_
_entity.id
_entity.type
_entity.pdbx_description
1 polymer ?
#
loop_
_entity_poly.entity_id
_entity_poly.type
_entity_poly.pdbx_seq_one_letter_code
_entity_poly.pdbx_strand_id
1 'polypeptide(L)'
;MDETFPDKQLLVSAGKKEDLQVDTECASGGIWKCKYCNLEEYYDYKGMKPPFAKHLKMLEDCYIIKDPFSISSKCEVLVLGANCSICKCSCCMECSIYYYKRFCKSCAIKNSHCFPSKLNDKIKQLNDK
;
A
#
# COMPACT_ATOMS: atom_id res chain seq x y z
N MET A 1 -21.56 22.63 -21.27
CA MET A 1 -22.28 21.78 -22.24
C MET A 1 -21.63 20.42 -22.18
N ASP A 2 -22.16 19.37 -21.60
CA ASP A 2 -23.26 19.14 -20.69
C ASP A 2 -22.96 17.73 -20.19
N GLU A 3 -22.61 17.56 -18.91
CA GLU A 3 -22.51 16.24 -18.32
C GLU A 3 -23.90 15.87 -17.81
N THR A 4 -24.62 15.04 -18.58
CA THR A 4 -25.87 14.45 -18.14
C THR A 4 -25.67 12.93 -18.05
N PHE A 5 -25.40 12.44 -16.84
CA PHE A 5 -25.59 11.05 -16.47
C PHE A 5 -26.99 10.90 -15.85
N PRO A 6 -27.84 9.99 -16.32
CA PRO A 6 -29.21 9.90 -15.84
C PRO A 6 -29.33 9.19 -14.49
N ASP A 7 -30.10 9.85 -13.63
CA ASP A 7 -30.70 9.38 -12.38
C ASP A 7 -31.45 8.05 -12.55
N LYS A 8 -31.24 7.13 -11.61
CA LYS A 8 -32.27 6.17 -11.20
C LYS A 8 -32.35 6.15 -9.67
N GLN A 9 -33.26 6.99 -9.17
CA GLN A 9 -33.88 6.82 -7.87
C GLN A 9 -34.64 5.49 -7.82
N LEU A 10 -34.41 4.71 -6.76
CA LEU A 10 -35.42 3.77 -6.26
C LEU A 10 -35.61 4.06 -4.77
N LEU A 11 -36.82 4.48 -4.45
CA LEU A 11 -37.35 4.73 -3.11
C LEU A 11 -37.49 3.40 -2.35
N VAL A 12 -36.93 3.29 -1.14
CA VAL A 12 -37.44 2.37 -0.11
C VAL A 12 -37.41 3.07 1.25
N SER A 13 -38.54 2.91 1.93
CA SER A 13 -39.06 3.55 3.13
C SER A 13 -38.27 3.36 4.42
N ALA A 14 -38.46 4.33 5.32
CA ALA A 14 -37.94 4.41 6.68
C ALA A 14 -38.26 3.17 7.55
N GLY A 15 -37.22 2.62 8.16
CA GLY A 15 -37.28 1.62 9.22
C GLY A 15 -35.94 1.60 9.97
N LYS A 16 -35.96 2.05 11.22
CA LYS A 16 -34.80 2.28 12.08
C LYS A 16 -34.42 0.99 12.79
N LYS A 17 -33.21 0.45 12.55
CA LYS A 17 -32.41 -0.34 13.51
C LYS A 17 -30.92 -0.21 13.18
N GLU A 18 -30.18 0.33 14.15
CA GLU A 18 -28.73 0.23 14.26
C GLU A 18 -28.35 -1.25 14.41
N ASP A 19 -27.44 -1.76 13.58
CA ASP A 19 -26.30 -2.56 14.03
C ASP A 19 -25.28 -2.79 12.90
N LEU A 20 -24.01 -2.68 13.30
CA LEU A 20 -22.79 -3.23 12.73
C LEU A 20 -22.29 -2.80 11.34
N GLN A 21 -21.27 -1.96 11.43
CA GLN A 21 -20.43 -1.42 10.38
C GLN A 21 -19.64 -2.53 9.65
N VAL A 22 -19.72 -2.48 8.32
CA VAL A 22 -19.00 -3.29 7.33
C VAL A 22 -17.51 -3.47 7.64
N ASP A 23 -17.13 -4.74 7.74
CA ASP A 23 -15.90 -5.41 7.31
C ASP A 23 -14.61 -4.59 7.21
N THR A 24 -13.65 -4.88 8.11
CA THR A 24 -12.24 -5.04 7.75
C THR A 24 -11.61 -5.92 8.83
N GLU A 25 -11.29 -7.17 8.50
CA GLU A 25 -10.32 -7.96 9.26
C GLU A 25 -9.05 -7.10 9.39
N CYS A 26 -8.85 -6.51 10.56
CA CYS A 26 -7.68 -5.70 10.86
C CYS A 26 -6.50 -6.65 10.84
N ALA A 27 -5.76 -6.70 9.73
CA ALA A 27 -4.64 -7.61 9.54
C ALA A 27 -3.68 -7.47 10.73
N SER A 28 -3.73 -8.45 11.64
CA SER A 28 -2.87 -8.55 12.81
C SER A 28 -1.41 -8.55 12.38
N GLY A 29 -0.56 -7.86 13.14
CA GLY A 29 0.87 -7.76 12.88
C GLY A 29 1.59 -9.12 12.80
N GLY A 30 2.85 -9.11 12.37
CA GLY A 30 3.65 -10.33 12.22
C GLY A 30 5.05 -10.07 11.71
N ILE A 31 5.79 -11.14 11.36
CA ILE A 31 7.09 -11.01 10.70
C ILE A 31 6.88 -10.87 9.19
N TRP A 32 7.55 -9.90 8.60
CA TRP A 32 7.58 -9.67 7.17
C TRP A 32 9.00 -9.82 6.63
N LYS A 33 9.10 -10.45 5.46
CA LYS A 33 10.38 -10.69 4.78
C LYS A 33 10.33 -10.22 3.34
N CYS A 34 11.35 -9.49 2.90
CA CYS A 34 11.54 -9.14 1.50
C CYS A 34 11.96 -10.38 0.70
N LYS A 35 11.38 -10.60 -0.48
CA LYS A 35 11.79 -11.71 -1.36
C LYS A 35 13.15 -11.49 -2.04
N TYR A 36 13.63 -10.25 -2.10
CA TYR A 36 14.74 -9.85 -2.98
C TYR A 36 16.00 -9.40 -2.24
N CYS A 37 15.94 -9.31 -0.91
CA CYS A 37 17.06 -9.02 -0.02
C CYS A 37 16.83 -9.70 1.34
N ASN A 38 17.76 -9.56 2.27
CA ASN A 38 17.69 -10.18 3.59
C ASN A 38 16.91 -9.36 4.63
N LEU A 39 16.18 -8.32 4.21
CA LEU A 39 15.39 -7.51 5.14
C LEU A 39 14.21 -8.32 5.66
N GLU A 40 14.20 -8.53 6.96
CA GLU A 40 13.18 -9.25 7.71
C GLU A 40 12.93 -8.49 9.00
N GLU A 41 11.69 -8.03 9.20
CA GLU A 41 11.32 -7.17 10.32
C GLU A 41 9.89 -7.47 10.76
N TYR A 42 9.57 -7.14 12.01
CA TYR A 42 8.19 -7.17 12.48
C TYR A 42 7.40 -6.00 11.87
N TYR A 43 6.11 -6.21 11.55
CA TYR A 43 5.19 -5.14 11.16
C TYR A 43 3.98 -5.12 12.10
N ASP A 44 3.53 -3.91 12.46
CA ASP A 44 2.37 -3.71 13.32
C ASP A 44 1.05 -3.84 12.57
N TYR A 45 1.04 -3.47 11.28
CA TYR A 45 -0.17 -3.44 10.48
C TYR A 45 0.11 -3.60 8.99
N LYS A 46 -0.82 -4.25 8.29
CA LYS A 46 -0.83 -4.33 6.83
C LYS A 46 -2.10 -3.69 6.28
N GLY A 47 -1.94 -2.65 5.45
CA GLY A 47 -3.05 -2.02 4.74
C GLY A 47 -2.82 -0.55 4.41
N MET A 48 -3.85 0.10 3.85
CA MET A 48 -3.79 1.51 3.45
C MET A 48 -4.02 2.51 4.59
N LYS A 49 -4.75 2.11 5.63
CA LYS A 49 -5.20 3.00 6.72
C LYS A 49 -4.81 2.42 8.07
N PRO A 50 -3.61 2.71 8.60
CA PRO A 50 -3.19 2.22 9.91
C PRO A 50 -4.08 2.81 11.02
N PRO A 51 -4.65 1.98 11.92
CA PRO A 51 -5.59 2.46 12.94
C PRO A 51 -4.94 3.39 13.97
N PHE A 52 -3.62 3.27 14.17
CA PHE A 52 -2.82 4.10 15.07
C PHE A 52 -2.40 5.45 14.45
N ALA A 53 -2.44 5.60 13.12
CA ALA A 53 -2.10 6.85 12.43
C ALA A 53 -3.24 7.28 11.50
N LYS A 54 -4.38 7.65 12.10
CA LYS A 54 -5.63 8.00 11.39
C LYS A 54 -5.51 9.18 10.42
N HIS A 55 -4.50 10.02 10.61
CA HIS A 55 -4.21 11.16 9.74
C HIS A 55 -3.50 10.75 8.43
N LEU A 56 -3.04 9.49 8.33
CA LEU A 56 -2.37 8.95 7.15
C LEU A 56 -3.29 8.03 6.36
N LYS A 57 -3.19 8.14 5.04
CA LYS A 57 -3.76 7.19 4.08
C LYS A 57 -2.71 6.88 3.03
N MET A 58 -2.26 5.64 2.97
CA MET A 58 -1.33 5.18 1.95
C MET A 58 -2.04 5.02 0.60
N LEU A 59 -1.27 5.08 -0.48
CA LEU A 59 -1.78 4.87 -1.84
C LEU A 59 -1.93 3.38 -2.20
N GLU A 60 -1.37 2.48 -1.38
CA GLU A 60 -1.42 1.04 -1.54
C GLU A 60 -1.35 0.31 -0.19
N ASP A 61 -1.62 -0.99 -0.18
CA ASP A 61 -1.49 -1.83 1.01
C ASP A 61 0.00 -2.02 1.38
N CYS A 62 0.42 -1.35 2.44
CA CYS A 62 1.79 -1.36 2.93
C CYS A 62 1.93 -2.21 4.19
N TYR A 63 3.12 -2.76 4.41
CA TYR A 63 3.58 -3.28 5.70
C TYR A 63 4.15 -2.12 6.51
N ILE A 64 3.53 -1.83 7.66
CA ILE A 64 3.74 -0.61 8.43
C ILE A 64 4.16 -0.97 9.86
N ILE A 65 5.19 -0.28 10.36
CA ILE A 65 5.53 -0.24 11.79
C ILE A 65 5.21 1.13 12.37
N LYS A 66 4.88 1.16 13.65
CA LYS A 66 4.95 2.38 14.44
C LYS A 66 6.41 2.80 14.52
N ASP A 67 6.67 4.09 14.35
CA ASP A 67 8.03 4.60 14.52
C ASP A 67 8.42 4.54 16.01
N PRO A 68 9.41 3.71 16.40
CA PRO A 68 9.81 3.57 17.80
C PRO A 68 10.50 4.84 18.35
N PHE A 69 10.90 5.76 17.47
CA PHE A 69 11.56 7.02 17.83
C PHE A 69 10.60 8.22 17.82
N SER A 70 9.31 8.01 17.51
CA SER A 70 8.34 9.10 17.54
C SER A 70 8.02 9.48 18.98
N ILE A 71 8.58 10.60 19.43
CA ILE A 71 8.31 11.22 20.74
C ILE A 71 6.96 11.98 20.72
N SER A 72 6.39 12.18 19.52
CA SER A 72 5.20 12.98 19.29
C SER A 72 3.91 12.21 19.55
N SER A 73 2.88 12.90 20.04
CA SER A 73 1.52 12.36 20.17
C SER A 73 0.86 12.01 18.84
N LYS A 74 1.48 12.36 17.71
CA LYS A 74 0.94 12.13 16.36
C LYS A 74 1.15 10.72 15.81
N CYS A 75 1.86 9.82 16.53
CA CYS A 75 2.14 8.44 16.13
C CYS A 75 2.60 8.33 14.67
N GLU A 76 3.88 8.64 14.45
CA GLU A 76 4.51 8.47 13.14
C GLU A 76 4.70 6.99 12.80
N VAL A 77 4.86 6.71 11.50
CA VAL A 77 4.89 5.35 10.98
C VAL A 77 6.03 5.20 9.98
N LEU A 78 6.61 4.01 9.92
CA LEU A 78 7.59 3.64 8.90
C LEU A 78 7.01 2.56 8.00
N VAL A 79 7.26 2.69 6.70
CA VAL A 79 6.81 1.72 5.69
C VAL A 79 7.96 0.80 5.34
N LEU A 80 7.84 -0.49 5.66
CA LEU A 80 8.86 -1.50 5.33
C LEU A 80 8.85 -1.83 3.84
N GLY A 81 7.65 -1.99 3.29
CA GLY A 81 7.44 -2.54 1.97
C GLY A 81 5.98 -2.72 1.61
N ALA A 82 5.73 -3.33 0.46
CA ALA A 82 4.39 -3.71 0.00
C ALA A 82 4.51 -4.88 -0.99
N ASN A 83 3.37 -5.36 -1.49
CA ASN A 83 3.33 -6.45 -2.44
C ASN A 83 3.48 -5.94 -3.87
N CYS A 84 4.30 -6.63 -4.67
CA CYS A 84 4.39 -6.38 -6.10
C CYS A 84 3.01 -6.60 -6.76
N SER A 85 2.57 -5.67 -7.60
CA SER A 85 1.27 -5.75 -8.23
C SER A 85 1.14 -6.87 -9.26
N ILE A 86 2.27 -7.33 -9.83
CA ILE A 86 2.32 -8.43 -10.81
C ILE A 86 2.47 -9.78 -10.10
N CYS A 87 3.59 -10.03 -9.44
CA CYS A 87 3.90 -11.34 -8.86
C CYS A 87 3.40 -11.54 -7.42
N LYS A 88 2.77 -10.53 -6.82
CA LYS A 88 2.22 -10.52 -5.45
C LYS A 88 3.23 -10.78 -4.32
N CYS A 89 4.52 -10.90 -4.64
CA CYS A 89 5.58 -11.11 -3.66
C CYS A 89 5.82 -9.84 -2.84
N SER A 90 6.13 -10.01 -1.56
CA SER A 90 6.58 -8.95 -0.66
C SER A 90 7.92 -8.38 -1.09
N CYS A 91 8.01 -7.05 -1.16
CA CYS A 91 9.24 -6.35 -1.50
C CYS A 91 9.42 -5.07 -0.67
N CYS A 92 10.65 -4.83 -0.20
CA CYS A 92 11.01 -3.63 0.55
C CYS A 92 10.97 -2.40 -0.35
N MET A 93 11.02 -1.21 0.26
CA MET A 93 11.09 0.06 -0.46
C MET A 93 12.29 0.18 -1.41
N GLU A 94 13.40 -0.50 -1.12
CA GLU A 94 14.59 -0.46 -1.98
C GLU A 94 14.58 -1.50 -3.11
N CYS A 95 13.95 -2.66 -2.91
CA CYS A 95 13.85 -3.73 -3.92
C CYS A 95 12.62 -3.55 -4.83
N SER A 96 12.01 -2.37 -4.82
CA SER A 96 10.80 -2.08 -5.57
C SER A 96 10.72 -0.62 -6.00
N ILE A 97 9.81 -0.35 -6.94
CA ILE A 97 9.50 0.99 -7.39
C ILE A 97 7.99 1.19 -7.37
N TYR A 98 7.56 2.36 -6.89
CA TYR A 98 6.17 2.81 -6.97
C TYR A 98 6.01 3.80 -8.12
N TYR A 99 4.99 3.60 -8.94
CA TYR A 99 4.54 4.57 -9.95
C TYR A 99 3.02 4.81 -9.79
N TYR A 100 2.18 4.01 -10.45
CA TYR A 100 0.74 3.94 -10.16
C TYR A 100 0.39 2.80 -9.20
N LYS A 101 1.32 1.84 -9.11
CA LYS A 101 1.31 0.60 -8.33
C LYS A 101 2.76 0.24 -8.04
N ARG A 102 3.00 -0.62 -7.04
CA ARG A 102 4.36 -1.12 -6.76
C ARG A 102 4.75 -2.32 -7.61
N PHE A 103 5.99 -2.29 -8.08
CA PHE A 103 6.62 -3.36 -8.83
C PHE A 103 7.95 -3.73 -8.17
N CYS A 104 8.16 -5.02 -7.90
CA CYS A 104 9.47 -5.49 -7.44
C CYS A 104 10.52 -5.35 -8.55
N LYS A 105 11.80 -5.36 -8.17
CA LYS A 105 12.94 -5.20 -9.10
C LYS A 105 12.85 -6.08 -10.34
N SER A 106 12.54 -7.38 -10.17
CA SER A 106 12.41 -8.31 -11.30
C SER A 106 11.26 -7.96 -12.24
N CYS A 107 10.10 -7.58 -11.69
CA CYS A 107 8.94 -7.20 -12.49
C CYS A 107 9.13 -5.85 -13.19
N ALA A 108 9.77 -4.89 -12.51
CA ALA A 108 10.08 -3.58 -13.07
C ALA A 108 11.04 -3.69 -14.26
N ILE A 109 12.11 -4.47 -14.14
CA ILE A 109 13.10 -4.67 -15.22
C ILE A 109 12.46 -5.35 -16.43
N LYS A 110 11.72 -6.45 -16.21
CA LYS A 110 11.04 -7.20 -17.30
C LYS A 110 10.04 -6.34 -18.08
N ASN A 111 9.38 -5.39 -17.41
CA ASN A 111 8.37 -4.52 -18.01
C ASN A 111 8.88 -3.09 -18.18
N SER A 112 10.21 -2.87 -18.22
CA SER A 112 10.82 -1.54 -18.25
C SER A 112 10.31 -0.65 -19.39
N HIS A 113 10.00 -1.24 -20.55
CA HIS A 113 9.42 -0.56 -21.70
C HIS A 113 8.01 0.02 -21.46
N CYS A 114 7.27 -0.46 -20.45
CA CYS A 114 5.96 0.08 -20.08
C CYS A 114 6.05 1.28 -19.13
N PHE A 115 7.23 1.59 -18.59
CA PHE A 115 7.41 2.71 -17.69
C PHE A 115 7.79 3.99 -18.46
N PRO A 116 7.37 5.17 -17.99
CA PRO A 116 7.86 6.44 -18.53
C PRO A 116 9.38 6.50 -18.47
N SER A 117 10.01 7.08 -19.50
CA SER A 117 11.49 7.10 -19.64
C SER A 117 12.22 7.69 -18.44
N LYS A 118 11.57 8.60 -17.69
CA LYS A 118 12.11 9.20 -16.45
C LYS A 118 12.40 8.17 -15.34
N LEU A 119 11.79 6.99 -15.39
CA LEU A 119 11.99 5.93 -14.40
C LEU A 119 13.08 4.94 -14.80
N ASN A 120 13.59 5.00 -16.03
CA ASN A 120 14.53 4.00 -16.55
C ASN A 120 15.82 3.92 -15.72
N ASP A 121 16.39 5.05 -15.33
CA ASP A 121 17.63 5.06 -14.53
C ASP A 121 17.40 4.45 -13.15
N LYS A 122 16.25 4.74 -12.53
CA LYS A 122 15.86 4.13 -11.26
C LYS A 122 15.65 2.63 -11.39
N ILE A 123 15.01 2.17 -12.47
CA ILE A 123 14.81 0.74 -12.74
C ILE A 123 16.14 0.01 -12.96
N LYS A 124 17.12 0.65 -13.62
CA LYS A 124 18.47 0.10 -13.78
C LYS A 124 19.19 -0.04 -12.44
N GLN A 125 19.13 0.98 -11.58
CA GLN A 125 19.73 0.95 -10.24
C GLN A 125 19.17 -0.16 -9.34
N LEU A 126 17.94 -0.63 -9.58
CA LEU A 126 17.36 -1.77 -8.85
C LEU A 126 18.06 -3.10 -9.16
N ASN A 127 18.82 -3.18 -10.25
CA ASN A 127 19.55 -4.40 -10.64
C ASN A 127 20.90 -4.51 -9.94
N ASP A 128 21.48 -3.38 -9.51
CA ASP A 128 22.82 -3.31 -8.93
C ASP A 128 22.83 -3.56 -7.41
N LYS A 129 21.65 -3.85 -6.83
CA LYS A 129 21.42 -4.16 -5.41
C LYS A 129 20.73 -5.52 -5.25
#